data_AF-A0A6M4GPN0-F1
#
_entry.id   AF-A0A6M4GPN0-F1
#
_cell.length_a   1.000
_cell.length_b   1.000
_cell.length_c   1.000
_cell.angle_alpha   90.00
_cell.angle_beta   90.00
_cell.angle_gamma   90.00
#
_symmetry.space_group_name_H-M   'P 1'
#
loop_
_entity.id
_entity.type
_entity.pdbx_description
1 polymer ?
#
loop_
_entity_poly.entity_id
_entity_poly.type
_entity_poly.pdbx_seq_one_letter_code
_entity_poly.pdbx_strand_id
1 'polypeptide(L)'
;MVRFLSRLSPSRLAASFAAALLFALSAQAQDFITVASTTSTEQSGLFKHLLPEAKKALGFDVRVVAVGTGQALDMGRKGDADVVFVHDKVAEEKFLAEGFGVKRFEVMYNDFIIVGPKADPAGVKGKDVEAALKKIAAAQAPFASRADKSGTHAAELRYWKAAGIDPPKGPWYRETGSGMGPTLNTASGLNAYALTDRGTWLSFKNRGDLVILVEGDVKLFNQYGVMLVNPAKHAHVKKDMGQKFIDWVISPAGQSAIAAYKIDGEQLFFPNYKP
;
A
#
# COMPACT_ATOMS: atom_id res chain seq x y z
N MET A 1 10.27 -77.55 -9.52
CA MET A 1 10.24 -77.53 -8.04
C MET A 1 10.15 -76.08 -7.59
N VAL A 2 8.91 -75.56 -7.52
CA VAL A 2 8.60 -74.16 -7.20
C VAL A 2 8.68 -73.98 -5.69
N ARG A 3 9.73 -73.33 -5.19
CA ARG A 3 9.85 -72.90 -3.80
C ARG A 3 10.73 -71.65 -3.76
N PHE A 4 10.11 -70.50 -3.52
CA PHE A 4 10.59 -69.38 -2.72
C PHE A 4 9.74 -68.19 -3.14
N LEU A 5 8.61 -67.98 -2.47
CA LEU A 5 7.93 -66.69 -2.33
C LEU A 5 6.72 -66.96 -1.42
N SER A 6 6.98 -67.07 -0.13
CA SER A 6 5.93 -66.95 0.88
C SER A 6 6.44 -66.06 1.99
N ARG A 7 5.53 -65.19 2.45
CA ARG A 7 5.57 -64.40 3.70
C ARG A 7 6.12 -62.98 3.60
N LEU A 8 5.37 -62.13 2.89
CA LEU A 8 5.10 -60.80 3.42
C LEU A 8 3.67 -60.81 3.95
N SER A 9 3.50 -60.53 5.25
CA SER A 9 2.17 -60.46 5.87
C SER A 9 1.40 -59.26 5.32
N PRO A 10 0.06 -59.34 5.16
CA PRO A 10 -0.76 -58.22 4.67
C PRO A 10 -0.60 -56.95 5.52
N SER A 11 -0.22 -57.09 6.79
CA SER A 11 0.13 -55.99 7.70
C SER A 11 1.39 -55.21 7.32
N ARG A 12 2.38 -55.83 6.66
CA ARG A 12 3.60 -55.15 6.19
C ARG A 12 3.39 -54.40 4.88
N LEU A 13 2.46 -54.85 4.03
CA LEU A 13 2.07 -54.12 2.81
C LEU A 13 1.22 -52.88 3.14
N ALA A 14 0.33 -52.96 4.13
CA ALA A 14 -0.46 -51.82 4.58
C ALA A 14 0.40 -50.71 5.23
N ALA A 15 1.41 -51.09 6.02
CA ALA A 15 2.34 -50.12 6.64
C ALA A 15 3.20 -49.37 5.61
N SER A 16 3.64 -50.03 4.54
CA SER A 16 4.41 -49.39 3.46
C SER A 16 3.56 -48.45 2.59
N PHE A 17 2.28 -48.74 2.42
CA PHE A 17 1.36 -47.86 1.68
C PHE A 17 0.96 -46.62 2.51
N ALA A 18 0.79 -46.77 3.83
CA ALA A 18 0.54 -45.67 4.75
C ALA A 18 1.75 -44.72 4.87
N ALA A 19 2.98 -45.26 4.85
CA ALA A 19 4.19 -44.45 4.84
C ALA A 19 4.33 -43.64 3.54
N ALA A 20 4.00 -44.21 2.38
CA ALA A 20 4.04 -43.50 1.09
C ALA A 20 2.99 -42.39 0.97
N LEU A 21 1.81 -42.55 1.58
CA LEU A 21 0.78 -41.51 1.65
C LEU A 21 1.15 -40.35 2.60
N LEU A 22 1.96 -40.61 3.63
CA LEU A 22 2.47 -39.57 4.55
C LEU A 22 3.60 -38.72 3.92
N PHE A 23 4.34 -39.23 2.93
CA PHE A 23 5.35 -38.45 2.19
C PHE A 23 4.76 -37.60 1.05
N ALA A 24 3.57 -37.94 0.56
CA ALA A 24 2.88 -37.19 -0.50
C ALA A 24 2.19 -35.91 0.00
N LEU A 25 2.08 -35.72 1.32
CA LEU A 25 1.66 -34.46 1.95
C LEU A 25 2.86 -33.60 2.35
N SER A 26 3.94 -33.66 1.54
CA SER A 26 4.87 -32.54 1.49
C SER A 26 4.07 -31.35 0.98
N ALA A 27 3.50 -30.57 1.90
CA ALA A 27 2.89 -29.28 1.61
C ALA A 27 3.89 -28.56 0.70
N GLN A 28 3.54 -28.34 -0.57
CA GLN A 28 4.36 -27.52 -1.44
C GLN A 28 4.57 -26.22 -0.68
N ALA A 29 5.82 -25.96 -0.28
CA ALA A 29 6.18 -24.71 0.34
C ALA A 29 5.69 -23.64 -0.63
N GLN A 30 4.76 -22.81 -0.17
CA GLN A 30 4.34 -21.68 -0.97
C GLN A 30 5.54 -20.74 -0.99
N ASP A 31 6.28 -20.75 -2.10
CA ASP A 31 7.45 -19.90 -2.34
C ASP A 31 7.05 -18.44 -2.58
N PHE A 32 6.08 -17.93 -1.83
CA PHE A 32 5.67 -16.54 -1.86
C PHE A 32 5.11 -16.04 -0.53
N ILE A 33 5.14 -14.73 -0.31
CA ILE A 33 4.33 -14.05 0.71
C ILE A 33 3.26 -13.17 0.06
N THR A 34 2.18 -12.91 0.77
CA THR A 34 1.16 -11.92 0.41
C THR A 34 1.41 -10.62 1.17
N VAL A 35 1.57 -9.52 0.45
CA VAL A 35 1.68 -8.15 1.01
C VAL A 35 0.38 -7.42 0.72
N ALA A 36 -0.36 -7.03 1.76
CA ALA A 36 -1.48 -6.11 1.60
C ALA A 36 -0.95 -4.67 1.57
N SER A 37 -1.26 -3.94 0.50
CA SER A 37 -0.83 -2.55 0.31
C SER A 37 -1.92 -1.70 -0.32
N THR A 38 -1.59 -0.45 -0.67
CA THR A 38 -2.57 0.50 -1.19
C THR A 38 -2.52 0.63 -2.71
N THR A 39 -3.69 0.91 -3.31
CA THR A 39 -3.81 1.20 -4.75
C THR A 39 -2.88 2.34 -5.21
N SER A 40 -2.70 3.39 -4.40
CA SER A 40 -1.77 4.47 -4.75
C SER A 40 -0.31 4.03 -4.75
N THR A 41 0.09 3.14 -3.83
CA THR A 41 1.44 2.56 -3.82
C THR A 41 1.70 1.73 -5.07
N GLU A 42 0.75 0.88 -5.46
CA GLU A 42 0.85 0.09 -6.69
C GLU A 42 0.88 0.98 -7.95
N GLN A 43 -0.04 1.96 -8.03
CA GLN A 43 -0.15 2.87 -9.18
C GLN A 43 1.04 3.82 -9.31
N SER A 44 1.77 4.09 -8.23
CA SER A 44 3.04 4.82 -8.31
C SER A 44 4.07 4.10 -9.17
N GLY A 45 4.01 2.77 -9.27
CA GLY A 45 4.98 1.92 -9.96
C GLY A 45 6.09 1.37 -9.07
N LEU A 46 6.13 1.74 -7.79
CA LEU A 46 7.18 1.34 -6.85
C LEU A 46 7.35 -0.18 -6.74
N PHE A 47 6.26 -0.95 -6.59
CA PHE A 47 6.37 -2.40 -6.43
C PHE A 47 6.91 -3.08 -7.69
N LYS A 48 6.61 -2.57 -8.89
CA LYS A 48 7.21 -3.10 -10.13
C LYS A 48 8.73 -2.95 -10.15
N HIS A 49 9.28 -1.97 -9.43
CA HIS A 49 10.71 -1.76 -9.26
C HIS A 49 11.30 -2.61 -8.12
N LEU A 50 10.66 -2.62 -6.94
CA LEU A 50 11.22 -3.29 -5.75
C LEU A 50 11.11 -4.81 -5.78
N LEU A 51 9.98 -5.36 -6.26
CA LEU A 51 9.71 -6.78 -6.11
C LEU A 51 10.68 -7.69 -6.90
N PRO A 52 11.14 -7.34 -8.12
CA PRO A 52 12.20 -8.10 -8.79
C PRO A 52 13.51 -8.17 -8.00
N GLU A 53 13.92 -7.07 -7.36
CA GLU A 53 15.13 -7.03 -6.53
C GLU A 53 14.96 -7.83 -5.25
N ALA A 54 13.80 -7.70 -4.59
CA ALA A 54 13.44 -8.50 -3.43
C ALA A 54 13.47 -10.00 -3.74
N LYS A 55 12.88 -10.43 -4.87
CA LYS A 55 12.89 -11.83 -5.30
C LYS A 55 14.31 -12.35 -5.49
N LYS A 56 15.17 -11.56 -6.15
CA LYS A 56 16.59 -11.92 -6.35
C LYS A 56 17.34 -12.10 -5.03
N ALA A 57 17.06 -11.26 -4.04
CA ALA A 57 17.72 -11.30 -2.74
C ALA A 57 17.17 -12.40 -1.82
N LEU A 58 15.86 -12.66 -1.86
CA LEU A 58 15.15 -13.48 -0.88
C LEU A 58 14.88 -14.91 -1.37
N GLY A 59 14.88 -15.15 -2.68
CA GLY A 59 14.65 -16.46 -3.28
C GLY A 59 13.17 -16.89 -3.32
N PHE A 60 12.23 -16.01 -2.98
CA PHE A 60 10.78 -16.26 -3.05
C PHE A 60 10.02 -15.06 -3.61
N ASP A 61 8.80 -15.31 -4.08
CA ASP A 61 7.92 -14.29 -4.65
C ASP A 61 7.24 -13.42 -3.59
N VAL A 62 7.00 -12.16 -3.93
CA VAL A 62 6.19 -11.25 -3.10
C VAL A 62 4.99 -10.86 -3.94
N ARG A 63 3.78 -11.21 -3.49
CA ARG A 63 2.54 -10.92 -4.20
C ARG A 63 1.80 -9.80 -3.49
N VAL A 64 1.61 -8.68 -4.17
CA VAL A 64 0.93 -7.52 -3.62
C VAL A 64 -0.57 -7.59 -3.93
N VAL A 65 -1.39 -7.37 -2.91
CA VAL A 65 -2.83 -7.10 -3.06
C VAL A 65 -3.05 -5.62 -2.73
N ALA A 66 -3.38 -4.84 -3.76
CA ALA A 66 -3.52 -3.39 -3.66
C ALA A 66 -4.99 -2.99 -3.47
N VAL A 67 -5.33 -2.44 -2.30
CA VAL A 67 -6.70 -2.07 -1.88
C VAL A 67 -6.70 -0.72 -1.14
N GLY A 68 -7.80 -0.28 -0.53
CA GLY A 68 -7.76 0.86 0.40
C GLY A 68 -6.99 0.51 1.69
N THR A 69 -6.39 1.49 2.37
CA THR A 69 -5.63 1.25 3.63
C THR A 69 -6.46 0.51 4.68
N GLY A 70 -7.74 0.88 4.87
CA GLY A 70 -8.62 0.16 5.79
C GLY A 70 -8.78 -1.31 5.41
N GLN A 71 -8.99 -1.59 4.11
CA GLN A 71 -9.10 -2.95 3.59
C GLN A 71 -7.79 -3.74 3.73
N ALA A 72 -6.64 -3.11 3.48
CA ALA A 72 -5.33 -3.75 3.63
C ALA A 72 -5.07 -4.15 5.08
N LEU A 73 -5.40 -3.25 6.03
CA LEU A 73 -5.32 -3.56 7.46
C LEU A 73 -6.33 -4.64 7.84
N ASP A 74 -7.54 -4.62 7.31
CA ASP A 74 -8.55 -5.65 7.56
C ASP A 74 -8.15 -7.03 7.01
N MET A 75 -7.46 -7.09 5.87
CA MET A 75 -6.82 -8.32 5.40
C MET A 75 -5.80 -8.84 6.42
N GLY A 76 -4.97 -7.94 6.96
CA GLY A 76 -4.06 -8.27 8.06
C GLY A 76 -4.79 -8.78 9.31
N ARG A 77 -5.91 -8.17 9.70
CA ARG A 77 -6.74 -8.59 10.84
C ARG A 77 -7.35 -9.99 10.67
N LYS A 78 -7.58 -10.41 9.43
CA LYS A 78 -8.12 -11.72 9.07
C LYS A 78 -7.02 -12.78 8.87
N GLY A 79 -5.76 -12.35 8.78
CA GLY A 79 -4.64 -13.22 8.41
C GLY A 79 -4.61 -13.55 6.91
N ASP A 80 -5.29 -12.76 6.07
CA ASP A 80 -5.32 -12.95 4.61
C ASP A 80 -4.06 -12.40 3.92
N ALA A 81 -3.16 -11.77 4.68
CA ALA A 81 -1.86 -11.29 4.25
C ALA A 81 -0.79 -11.64 5.29
N ASP A 82 0.46 -11.76 4.85
CA ASP A 82 1.61 -12.01 5.73
C ASP A 82 2.21 -10.69 6.23
N VAL A 83 2.19 -9.66 5.40
CA VAL A 83 2.76 -8.34 5.66
C VAL A 83 1.75 -7.26 5.25
N VAL A 84 1.66 -6.20 6.03
CA VAL A 84 0.94 -4.97 5.67
C VAL A 84 1.94 -3.86 5.39
N PHE A 85 1.82 -3.22 4.23
CA PHE A 85 2.67 -2.12 3.79
C PHE A 85 1.78 -0.95 3.36
N VAL A 86 1.53 0.01 4.25
CA VAL A 86 0.58 1.12 4.04
C VAL A 86 1.17 2.46 4.46
N HIS A 87 0.38 3.53 4.45
CA HIS A 87 0.82 4.91 4.69
C HIS A 87 -0.16 5.73 5.53
N ASP A 88 -0.79 5.10 6.53
CA ASP A 88 -1.63 5.79 7.50
C ASP A 88 -1.18 5.44 8.92
N LYS A 89 -0.22 6.20 9.43
CA LYS A 89 0.40 5.96 10.74
C LYS A 89 -0.63 5.81 11.87
N VAL A 90 -1.71 6.60 11.87
CA VAL A 90 -2.75 6.52 12.90
C VAL A 90 -3.48 5.18 12.82
N ALA A 91 -3.83 4.72 11.62
CA ALA A 91 -4.47 3.43 11.43
C ALA A 91 -3.52 2.24 11.72
N GLU A 92 -2.24 2.39 11.38
CA GLU A 92 -1.18 1.42 11.64
C GLU A 92 -0.90 1.25 13.14
N GLU A 93 -0.80 2.35 13.89
CA GLU A 93 -0.63 2.34 15.34
C GLU A 93 -1.83 1.70 16.05
N LYS A 94 -3.06 1.97 15.58
CA LYS A 94 -4.25 1.29 16.07
C LYS A 94 -4.19 -0.22 15.79
N PHE A 95 -3.79 -0.63 14.59
CA PHE A 95 -3.64 -2.04 14.21
C PHE A 95 -2.61 -2.77 15.09
N LEU A 96 -1.51 -2.10 15.46
CA LEU A 96 -0.55 -2.62 16.44
C LEU A 96 -1.14 -2.70 17.85
N ALA A 97 -1.82 -1.65 18.32
CA ALA A 97 -2.42 -1.61 19.65
C ALA A 97 -3.50 -2.69 19.85
N GLU A 98 -4.21 -3.05 18.78
CA GLU A 98 -5.17 -4.16 18.74
C GLU A 98 -4.47 -5.55 18.67
N GLY A 99 -3.14 -5.57 18.55
CA GLY A 99 -2.30 -6.77 18.54
C GLY A 99 -2.29 -7.53 17.22
N PHE A 100 -2.72 -6.92 16.11
CA PHE A 100 -2.75 -7.58 14.79
C PHE A 100 -1.43 -7.50 14.03
N GLY A 101 -0.54 -6.58 14.40
CA GLY A 101 0.82 -6.50 13.88
C GLY A 101 1.88 -6.73 14.97
N VAL A 102 3.07 -7.16 14.57
CA VAL A 102 4.18 -7.40 15.51
C VAL A 102 4.94 -6.11 15.86
N LYS A 103 5.41 -5.40 14.84
CA LYS A 103 6.14 -4.15 14.96
C LYS A 103 6.00 -3.36 13.67
N ARG A 104 5.93 -2.04 13.77
CA ARG A 104 5.96 -1.11 12.64
C ARG A 104 7.37 -0.59 12.41
N PHE A 105 7.77 -0.58 11.15
CA PHE A 105 9.01 0.05 10.69
C PHE A 105 8.67 1.18 9.72
N GLU A 106 9.29 2.35 9.94
CA GLU A 106 9.27 3.46 8.97
C GLU A 106 10.26 3.15 7.86
N VAL A 107 9.80 3.16 6.61
CA VAL A 107 10.60 2.66 5.47
C VAL A 107 10.98 3.75 4.48
N MET A 108 10.04 4.64 4.18
CA MET A 108 10.22 5.75 3.25
C MET A 108 9.06 6.73 3.40
N TYR A 109 9.18 7.89 2.78
CA TYR A 109 8.08 8.81 2.61
C TYR A 109 8.02 9.34 1.18
N ASN A 110 6.83 9.82 0.80
CA ASN A 110 6.67 10.82 -0.25
C ASN A 110 5.80 11.95 0.30
N ASP A 111 5.19 12.75 -0.57
CA ASP A 111 4.26 13.78 -0.18
C ASP A 111 2.93 13.70 -0.95
N PHE A 112 1.89 14.20 -0.30
CA PHE A 112 0.64 14.58 -0.95
C PHE A 112 0.77 15.96 -1.59
N ILE A 113 -0.05 16.20 -2.60
CA ILE A 113 -0.18 17.48 -3.29
C ILE A 113 -1.64 17.73 -3.61
N ILE A 114 -2.02 19.01 -3.73
CA ILE A 114 -3.29 19.39 -4.35
C ILE A 114 -3.00 19.78 -5.79
N VAL A 115 -3.65 19.07 -6.70
CA VAL A 115 -3.69 19.43 -8.12
C VAL A 115 -5.00 20.15 -8.43
N GLY A 116 -5.03 20.97 -9.46
CA GLY A 116 -6.23 21.67 -9.90
C GLY A 116 -5.99 22.41 -11.22
N PRO A 117 -7.02 23.11 -11.74
CA PRO A 117 -6.92 23.79 -13.03
C PRO A 117 -5.81 24.82 -13.05
N LYS A 118 -5.06 24.92 -14.15
CA LYS A 118 -4.02 25.94 -14.34
C LYS A 118 -4.52 27.38 -14.14
N ALA A 119 -5.78 27.64 -14.44
CA ALA A 119 -6.41 28.95 -14.21
C ALA A 119 -6.61 29.29 -12.72
N ASP A 120 -6.54 28.28 -11.83
CA ASP A 120 -6.70 28.37 -10.39
C ASP A 120 -7.87 29.28 -9.94
N PRO A 121 -9.13 28.94 -10.30
CA PRO A 121 -10.29 29.79 -10.02
C PRO A 121 -10.53 30.05 -8.52
N ALA A 122 -10.05 29.18 -7.63
CA ALA A 122 -10.11 29.38 -6.17
C ALA A 122 -8.86 30.09 -5.60
N GLY A 123 -7.83 30.39 -6.41
CA GLY A 123 -6.62 31.11 -6.01
C GLY A 123 -5.85 30.42 -4.87
N VAL A 124 -5.68 29.10 -4.96
CA VAL A 124 -5.16 28.25 -3.88
C VAL A 124 -3.64 28.09 -3.93
N LYS A 125 -2.99 28.47 -5.04
CA LYS A 125 -1.56 28.19 -5.25
C LYS A 125 -0.71 28.63 -4.06
N GLY A 126 0.08 27.72 -3.51
CA GLY A 126 0.89 27.98 -2.32
C GLY A 126 1.37 26.72 -1.62
N LYS A 127 1.72 26.86 -0.33
CA LYS A 127 2.21 25.74 0.48
C LYS A 127 1.21 25.26 1.53
N ASP A 128 0.30 26.12 1.97
CA ASP A 128 -0.59 25.82 3.10
C ASP A 128 -1.82 25.04 2.62
N VAL A 129 -1.88 23.75 2.97
CA VAL A 129 -2.97 22.85 2.57
C VAL A 129 -4.31 23.28 3.17
N GLU A 130 -4.33 23.78 4.40
CA GLU A 130 -5.57 24.16 5.09
C GLU A 130 -6.13 25.45 4.52
N ALA A 131 -5.26 26.44 4.24
CA ALA A 131 -5.65 27.68 3.58
C ALA A 131 -6.20 27.43 2.17
N ALA A 132 -5.58 26.51 1.42
CA ALA A 132 -6.06 26.10 0.10
C ALA A 132 -7.45 25.46 0.17
N LEU A 133 -7.66 24.50 1.08
CA LEU A 133 -8.95 23.84 1.24
C LEU A 133 -10.05 24.82 1.68
N LYS A 134 -9.75 25.78 2.56
CA LYS A 134 -10.69 26.87 2.92
C LYS A 134 -11.12 27.69 1.69
N LYS A 135 -10.18 28.03 0.82
CA LYS A 135 -10.48 28.78 -0.42
C LYS A 135 -11.32 27.95 -1.41
N ILE A 136 -10.98 26.67 -1.60
CA ILE A 136 -11.77 25.75 -2.46
C ILE A 136 -13.21 25.67 -1.95
N ALA A 137 -13.39 25.47 -0.64
CA ALA A 137 -14.72 25.39 -0.04
C ALA A 137 -15.51 26.70 -0.12
N ALA A 138 -14.86 27.84 0.15
CA ALA A 138 -15.49 29.16 0.05
C ALA A 138 -15.94 29.49 -1.38
N ALA A 139 -15.15 29.10 -2.38
CA ALA A 139 -15.50 29.26 -3.79
C ALA A 139 -16.48 28.19 -4.30
N GLN A 140 -16.74 27.14 -3.51
CA GLN A 140 -17.40 25.91 -3.97
C GLN A 140 -16.80 25.40 -5.29
N ALA A 141 -15.48 25.48 -5.42
CA ALA A 141 -14.80 25.06 -6.63
C ALA A 141 -14.84 23.53 -6.74
N PRO A 142 -15.02 22.95 -7.95
CA PRO A 142 -15.11 21.51 -8.10
C PRO A 142 -13.90 20.80 -7.47
N PHE A 143 -14.14 19.78 -6.65
CA PHE A 143 -13.14 18.96 -5.97
C PHE A 143 -13.50 17.49 -6.15
N ALA A 144 -12.59 16.68 -6.68
CA ALA A 144 -12.76 15.24 -6.83
C ALA A 144 -12.13 14.50 -5.65
N SER A 145 -12.96 13.88 -4.82
CA SER A 145 -12.56 13.04 -3.71
C SER A 145 -12.60 11.57 -4.12
N ARG A 146 -11.62 10.79 -3.66
CA ARG A 146 -11.61 9.34 -3.93
C ARG A 146 -12.81 8.63 -3.30
N ALA A 147 -13.20 9.04 -2.10
CA ALA A 147 -14.27 8.42 -1.30
C ALA A 147 -14.19 6.88 -1.20
N ASP A 148 -12.98 6.31 -1.30
CA ASP A 148 -12.73 4.87 -1.45
C ASP A 148 -12.18 4.21 -0.17
N LYS A 149 -12.18 4.95 0.95
CA LYS A 149 -11.60 4.52 2.26
C LYS A 149 -10.11 4.17 2.20
N SER A 150 -9.38 4.69 1.22
CA SER A 150 -7.93 4.58 1.12
C SER A 150 -7.18 5.55 2.05
N GLY A 151 -5.85 5.40 2.15
CA GLY A 151 -5.00 6.31 2.93
C GLY A 151 -5.05 7.76 2.44
N THR A 152 -5.11 8.01 1.12
CA THR A 152 -5.26 9.38 0.61
C THR A 152 -6.64 9.96 0.94
N HIS A 153 -7.70 9.16 0.88
CA HIS A 153 -9.03 9.63 1.30
C HIS A 153 -9.02 9.95 2.81
N ALA A 154 -8.40 9.11 3.64
CA ALA A 154 -8.23 9.39 5.06
C ALA A 154 -7.40 10.66 5.31
N ALA A 155 -6.32 10.88 4.54
CA ALA A 155 -5.52 12.10 4.59
C ALA A 155 -6.33 13.34 4.20
N GLU A 156 -7.08 13.27 3.10
CA GLU A 156 -7.98 14.31 2.62
C GLU A 156 -8.98 14.73 3.70
N LEU A 157 -9.67 13.77 4.32
CA LEU A 157 -10.62 14.03 5.40
C LEU A 157 -9.95 14.65 6.64
N ARG A 158 -8.70 14.26 6.95
CA ARG A 158 -7.91 14.90 8.02
C ARG A 158 -7.60 16.35 7.69
N TYR A 159 -7.25 16.67 6.44
CA TYR A 159 -6.95 18.03 6.02
C TYR A 159 -8.21 18.92 5.99
N TRP A 160 -9.36 18.39 5.54
CA TRP A 160 -10.65 19.10 5.66
C TRP A 160 -10.97 19.44 7.11
N LYS A 161 -10.86 18.45 7.99
CA LYS A 161 -11.10 18.64 9.43
C LYS A 161 -10.12 19.66 10.05
N ALA A 162 -8.84 19.58 9.71
CA ALA A 162 -7.83 20.55 10.17
C ALA A 162 -8.14 21.98 9.68
N ALA A 163 -8.66 22.10 8.46
CA ALA A 163 -9.16 23.35 7.90
C ALA A 163 -10.46 23.85 8.56
N GLY A 164 -11.02 23.14 9.55
CA GLY A 164 -12.26 23.51 10.23
C GLY A 164 -13.51 23.25 9.38
N ILE A 165 -13.41 22.37 8.38
CA ILE A 165 -14.48 22.03 7.46
C ILE A 165 -14.85 20.56 7.71
N ASP A 166 -16.07 20.33 8.21
CA ASP A 166 -16.63 18.98 8.21
C ASP A 166 -16.73 18.49 6.76
N PRO A 167 -16.52 17.17 6.49
CA PRO A 167 -16.30 16.67 5.14
C PRO A 167 -17.27 17.32 4.15
N PRO A 168 -16.76 18.01 3.13
CA PRO A 168 -17.60 18.87 2.33
C PRO A 168 -18.68 18.04 1.64
N LYS A 169 -19.86 18.65 1.50
CA LYS A 169 -21.01 18.02 0.84
C LYS A 169 -21.54 18.95 -0.24
N GLY A 170 -22.11 18.35 -1.28
CA GLY A 170 -22.80 19.05 -2.35
C GLY A 170 -22.13 18.93 -3.72
N PRO A 171 -22.69 19.58 -4.75
CA PRO A 171 -22.32 19.34 -6.15
C PRO A 171 -20.89 19.73 -6.52
N TRP A 172 -20.19 20.51 -5.70
CA TRP A 172 -18.79 20.86 -5.93
C TRP A 172 -17.84 19.78 -5.39
N TYR A 173 -18.24 18.99 -4.38
CA TYR A 173 -17.43 17.90 -3.84
C TYR A 173 -17.90 16.55 -4.41
N ARG A 174 -17.10 16.01 -5.34
CA ARG A 174 -17.41 14.83 -6.14
C ARG A 174 -16.73 13.60 -5.57
N GLU A 175 -17.50 12.79 -4.86
CA GLU A 175 -17.08 11.47 -4.40
C GLU A 175 -17.09 10.47 -5.56
N THR A 176 -15.92 9.99 -5.98
CA THR A 176 -15.80 9.08 -7.13
C THR A 176 -15.96 7.61 -6.75
N GLY A 177 -15.74 7.25 -5.48
CA GLY A 177 -15.75 5.87 -4.99
C GLY A 177 -14.69 4.99 -5.66
N SER A 178 -13.61 5.58 -6.16
CA SER A 178 -12.65 4.93 -7.07
C SER A 178 -11.21 5.21 -6.67
N GLY A 179 -10.27 4.41 -7.21
CA GLY A 179 -8.84 4.63 -7.01
C GLY A 179 -8.33 5.94 -7.60
N MET A 180 -7.04 6.23 -7.40
CA MET A 180 -6.48 7.54 -7.75
C MET A 180 -6.48 7.83 -9.26
N GLY A 181 -6.08 6.88 -10.12
CA GLY A 181 -6.13 7.08 -11.58
C GLY A 181 -7.51 7.53 -12.11
N PRO A 182 -8.60 6.77 -11.85
CA PRO A 182 -9.95 7.20 -12.21
C PRO A 182 -10.38 8.52 -11.57
N THR A 183 -10.03 8.76 -10.30
CA THR A 183 -10.34 10.05 -9.64
C THR A 183 -9.64 11.22 -10.33
N LEU A 184 -8.37 11.07 -10.75
CA LEU A 184 -7.65 12.10 -11.50
C LEU A 184 -8.23 12.30 -12.91
N ASN A 185 -8.73 11.25 -13.57
CA ASN A 185 -9.46 11.39 -14.83
C ASN A 185 -10.76 12.19 -14.64
N THR A 186 -11.52 11.94 -13.57
CA THR A 186 -12.69 12.76 -13.22
C THR A 186 -12.29 14.20 -12.94
N ALA A 187 -11.21 14.42 -12.18
CA ALA A 187 -10.72 15.76 -11.89
C ALA A 187 -10.32 16.50 -13.18
N SER A 188 -9.61 15.82 -14.09
CA SER A 188 -9.21 16.40 -15.37
C SER A 188 -10.42 16.71 -16.26
N GLY A 189 -11.41 15.83 -16.34
CA GLY A 189 -12.60 16.05 -17.17
C GLY A 189 -13.51 17.16 -16.65
N LEU A 190 -13.51 17.43 -15.35
CA LEU A 190 -14.32 18.46 -14.70
C LEU A 190 -13.56 19.77 -14.45
N ASN A 191 -12.26 19.83 -14.75
CA ASN A 191 -11.38 20.89 -14.25
C ASN A 191 -11.57 21.11 -12.74
N ALA A 192 -11.44 20.03 -11.98
CA ALA A 192 -11.60 20.01 -10.53
C ALA A 192 -10.24 19.92 -9.82
N TYR A 193 -10.23 20.39 -8.57
CA TYR A 193 -9.15 20.15 -7.63
C TYR A 193 -9.17 18.70 -7.13
N ALA A 194 -8.04 18.15 -6.73
CA ALA A 194 -7.97 16.83 -6.11
C ALA A 194 -6.72 16.71 -5.22
N LEU A 195 -6.81 15.92 -4.15
CA LEU A 195 -5.64 15.47 -3.39
C LEU A 195 -5.09 14.19 -4.02
N THR A 196 -3.79 14.15 -4.30
CA THR A 196 -3.09 12.96 -4.80
C THR A 196 -1.70 12.86 -4.18
N ASP A 197 -1.13 11.65 -4.12
CA ASP A 197 0.31 11.53 -3.87
C ASP A 197 1.09 11.95 -5.13
N ARG A 198 2.30 12.49 -4.93
CA ARG A 198 3.16 12.96 -6.03
C ARG A 198 3.50 11.84 -7.01
N GLY A 199 3.61 10.61 -6.54
CA GLY A 199 4.00 9.47 -7.37
C GLY A 199 2.97 9.13 -8.42
N THR A 200 1.72 9.02 -7.97
CA THR A 200 0.60 8.83 -8.87
C THR A 200 0.49 9.99 -9.85
N TRP A 201 0.68 11.24 -9.40
CA TRP A 201 0.65 12.40 -10.29
C TRP A 201 1.72 12.36 -11.39
N LEU A 202 2.97 12.01 -11.04
CA LEU A 202 4.07 11.90 -11.99
C LEU A 202 3.83 10.79 -13.02
N SER A 203 3.32 9.64 -12.59
CA SER A 203 2.92 8.53 -13.48
C SER A 203 1.67 8.83 -14.31
N PHE A 204 0.78 9.70 -13.84
CA PHE A 204 -0.48 10.01 -14.51
C PHE A 204 -0.27 10.87 -15.76
N LYS A 205 -0.68 10.33 -16.91
CA LYS A 205 -0.45 10.97 -18.23
C LYS A 205 -1.63 11.83 -18.71
N ASN A 206 -2.87 11.52 -18.29
CA ASN A 206 -4.06 12.23 -18.75
C ASN A 206 -4.39 13.48 -17.91
N ARG A 207 -3.44 14.42 -17.81
CA ARG A 207 -3.54 15.55 -16.87
C ARG A 207 -4.51 16.65 -17.29
N GLY A 208 -4.83 16.77 -18.58
CA GLY A 208 -5.58 17.91 -19.11
C GLY A 208 -4.92 19.24 -18.70
N ASP A 209 -5.72 20.17 -18.19
CA ASP A 209 -5.26 21.46 -17.68
C ASP A 209 -4.85 21.44 -16.21
N LEU A 210 -4.80 20.26 -15.58
CA LEU A 210 -4.42 20.17 -14.17
C LEU A 210 -2.91 20.38 -13.99
N VAL A 211 -2.57 21.12 -12.94
CA VAL A 211 -1.19 21.37 -12.49
C VAL A 211 -1.11 21.20 -10.96
N ILE A 212 0.10 21.07 -10.44
CA ILE A 212 0.33 21.14 -8.99
C ILE A 212 0.09 22.58 -8.54
N LEU A 213 -0.83 22.78 -7.59
CA LEU A 213 -1.14 24.09 -7.02
C LEU A 213 -0.67 24.19 -5.57
N VAL A 214 -0.75 23.10 -4.80
CA VAL A 214 -0.30 23.09 -3.41
C VAL A 214 0.68 21.96 -3.17
N GLU A 215 1.86 22.32 -2.65
CA GLU A 215 2.92 21.38 -2.31
C GLU A 215 3.85 21.96 -1.23
N GLY A 216 4.60 21.10 -0.54
CA GLY A 216 5.63 21.52 0.42
C GLY A 216 5.12 21.92 1.80
N ASP A 217 3.84 21.71 2.12
CA ASP A 217 3.38 21.71 3.51
C ASP A 217 4.01 20.52 4.24
N VAL A 218 4.52 20.72 5.44
CA VAL A 218 4.96 19.62 6.31
C VAL A 218 3.81 18.65 6.65
N LYS A 219 2.56 19.14 6.63
CA LYS A 219 1.36 18.33 6.84
C LYS A 219 1.09 17.37 5.68
N LEU A 220 1.62 17.64 4.50
CA LEU A 220 1.48 16.77 3.31
C LEU A 220 2.45 15.59 3.33
N PHE A 221 3.30 15.48 4.36
CA PHE A 221 4.22 14.35 4.53
C PHE A 221 3.45 13.02 4.61
N ASN A 222 3.83 12.07 3.75
CA ASN A 222 3.17 10.79 3.62
C ASN A 222 4.15 9.65 3.97
N GLN A 223 4.15 9.26 5.24
CA GLN A 223 5.03 8.22 5.78
C GLN A 223 4.49 6.83 5.49
N TYR A 224 5.34 5.96 4.92
CA TYR A 224 5.02 4.55 4.74
C TYR A 224 5.52 3.73 5.93
N GLY A 225 4.70 2.76 6.32
CA GLY A 225 5.01 1.77 7.35
C GLY A 225 4.89 0.36 6.81
N VAL A 226 5.78 -0.53 7.26
CA VAL A 226 5.68 -1.97 7.03
C VAL A 226 5.58 -2.71 8.35
N MET A 227 4.70 -3.73 8.40
CA MET A 227 4.42 -4.52 9.60
C MET A 227 4.20 -5.99 9.24
N LEU A 228 4.74 -6.89 10.06
CA LEU A 228 4.40 -8.31 10.00
C LEU A 228 3.03 -8.53 10.66
N VAL A 229 2.14 -9.27 10.00
CA VAL A 229 0.88 -9.72 10.60
C VAL A 229 1.17 -10.69 11.73
N ASN A 230 0.49 -10.55 12.87
CA ASN A 230 0.85 -11.26 14.10
C ASN A 230 0.59 -12.77 13.99
N PRO A 231 1.64 -13.62 13.95
CA PRO A 231 1.49 -15.07 13.83
C PRO A 231 0.88 -15.71 15.09
N ALA A 232 0.91 -15.03 16.24
CA ALA A 232 0.23 -15.50 17.45
C ALA A 232 -1.30 -15.45 17.33
N LYS A 233 -1.84 -14.59 16.44
CA LYS A 233 -3.26 -14.56 16.10
C LYS A 233 -3.58 -15.44 14.88
N HIS A 234 -2.63 -15.57 13.96
CA HIS A 234 -2.81 -16.30 12.69
C HIS A 234 -1.62 -17.25 12.44
N ALA A 235 -1.73 -18.49 12.89
CA ALA A 235 -0.64 -19.47 12.82
C ALA A 235 -0.19 -19.81 11.39
N HIS A 236 -1.02 -19.55 10.37
CA HIS A 236 -0.71 -19.79 8.97
C HIS A 236 0.06 -18.64 8.29
N VAL A 237 0.22 -17.50 8.96
CA VAL A 237 1.07 -16.40 8.45
C VAL A 237 2.50 -16.89 8.31
N LYS A 238 3.12 -16.61 7.16
CA LYS A 238 4.49 -17.02 6.81
C LYS A 238 5.52 -16.12 7.49
N LYS A 239 5.53 -16.16 8.84
CA LYS A 239 6.31 -15.30 9.73
C LYS A 239 7.74 -15.08 9.23
N ASP A 240 8.48 -16.14 8.98
CA ASP A 240 9.91 -16.06 8.66
C ASP A 240 10.16 -15.42 7.29
N MET A 241 9.32 -15.72 6.29
CA MET A 241 9.42 -15.10 4.97
C MET A 241 8.97 -13.63 5.00
N GLY A 242 7.88 -13.34 5.72
CA GLY A 242 7.38 -11.97 5.91
C GLY A 242 8.42 -11.09 6.63
N GLN A 243 9.06 -11.62 7.67
CA GLN A 243 10.12 -10.90 8.38
C GLN A 243 11.35 -10.70 7.50
N LYS A 244 11.78 -11.70 6.73
CA LYS A 244 12.88 -11.55 5.76
C LYS A 244 12.60 -10.45 4.73
N PHE A 245 11.36 -10.32 4.26
CA PHE A 245 10.99 -9.22 3.36
C PHE A 245 11.09 -7.86 4.07
N ILE A 246 10.58 -7.74 5.30
CA ILE A 246 10.68 -6.51 6.10
C ILE A 246 12.15 -6.14 6.34
N ASP A 247 12.96 -7.10 6.77
CA ASP A 247 14.39 -6.93 7.03
C ASP A 247 15.13 -6.47 5.77
N TRP A 248 14.78 -7.02 4.60
CA TRP A 248 15.32 -6.56 3.32
C TRP A 248 14.90 -5.13 3.00
N VAL A 249 13.61 -4.76 3.16
CA VAL A 249 13.10 -3.40 2.89
C VAL A 249 13.84 -2.35 3.73
N ILE A 250 14.13 -2.66 5.00
CA ILE A 250 14.85 -1.75 5.92
C ILE A 250 16.38 -1.88 5.85
N SER A 251 16.90 -2.85 5.10
CA SER A 251 18.35 -3.02 4.91
C SER A 251 18.95 -1.90 4.04
N PRO A 252 20.28 -1.69 4.07
CA PRO A 252 20.94 -0.78 3.14
C PRO A 252 20.61 -1.06 1.66
N ALA A 253 20.45 -2.34 1.28
CA ALA A 253 20.09 -2.71 -0.08
C ALA A 253 18.65 -2.29 -0.44
N GLY A 254 17.68 -2.58 0.42
CA GLY A 254 16.28 -2.20 0.20
C GLY A 254 16.07 -0.68 0.23
N GLN A 255 16.71 0.02 1.17
CA GLN A 255 16.68 1.49 1.21
C GLN A 255 17.34 2.10 -0.04
N SER A 256 18.41 1.51 -0.56
CA SER A 256 19.03 1.94 -1.82
C SER A 256 18.12 1.69 -3.03
N ALA A 257 17.42 0.55 -3.08
CA ALA A 257 16.44 0.26 -4.13
C ALA A 257 15.29 1.28 -4.10
N ILE A 258 14.80 1.65 -2.91
CA ILE A 258 13.79 2.70 -2.77
C ILE A 258 14.31 4.04 -3.30
N ALA A 259 15.53 4.46 -2.94
CA ALA A 259 16.13 5.70 -3.43
C ALA A 259 16.39 5.71 -4.95
N ALA A 260 16.68 4.54 -5.53
CA ALA A 260 16.95 4.39 -6.95
C ALA A 260 15.69 4.54 -7.81
N TYR A 261 14.51 4.34 -7.23
CA TYR A 261 13.26 4.48 -7.97
C TYR A 261 12.99 5.93 -8.37
N LYS A 262 12.85 6.14 -9.68
CA LYS A 262 12.64 7.46 -10.28
C LYS A 262 11.54 7.41 -11.33
N ILE A 263 10.83 8.53 -11.45
CA ILE A 263 9.90 8.79 -12.55
C ILE A 263 10.42 10.01 -13.30
N ASP A 264 10.63 9.88 -14.60
CA ASP A 264 11.16 10.95 -15.47
C ASP A 264 12.47 11.58 -14.92
N GLY A 265 13.29 10.78 -14.22
CA GLY A 265 14.57 11.20 -13.64
C GLY A 265 14.49 11.77 -12.22
N GLU A 266 13.30 12.02 -11.70
CA GLU A 266 13.06 12.56 -10.35
C GLU A 266 12.88 11.44 -9.32
N GLN A 267 13.56 11.57 -8.17
CA GLN A 267 13.34 10.68 -7.04
C GLN A 267 11.99 10.98 -6.40
N LEU A 268 11.20 9.93 -6.19
CA LEU A 268 9.85 10.04 -5.68
C LEU A 268 9.72 9.62 -4.21
N PHE A 269 10.37 8.52 -3.85
CA PHE A 269 10.35 8.01 -2.49
C PHE A 269 11.69 8.27 -1.83
N PHE A 270 11.63 8.80 -0.61
CA PHE A 270 12.80 9.15 0.18
C PHE A 270 12.92 8.13 1.31
N PRO A 271 13.88 7.20 1.24
CA PRO A 271 14.10 6.24 2.32
C PRO A 271 14.48 6.97 3.60
N ASN A 272 13.91 6.54 4.72
CA ASN A 272 14.13 7.21 6.00
C ASN A 272 14.18 6.24 7.19
N TYR A 273 14.41 4.95 6.92
CA TYR A 273 14.61 3.99 8.00
C TYR A 273 15.82 4.39 8.85
N LYS A 274 15.64 4.32 10.17
CA LYS A 274 16.71 4.49 11.16
C LYS A 274 16.77 3.21 12.02
N PRO A 275 17.95 2.59 12.19
CA PRO A 275 18.13 1.36 12.97
C PRO A 275 17.59 1.44 14.40
#